data_AF-A0A928MB92-F1
#
_entry.id   AF-A0A928MB92-F1
#
_cell.length_a   1.000
_cell.length_b   1.000
_cell.length_c   1.000
_cell.angle_alpha   90.00
_cell.angle_beta   90.00
_cell.angle_gamma   90.00
#
_symmetry.space_group_name_H-M   'P 1'
#
loop_
_entity.id
_entity.type
_entity.pdbx_description
1 polymer ?
#
loop_
_entity_poly.entity_id
_entity_poly.type
_entity_poly.pdbx_seq_one_letter_code
_entity_poly.pdbx_strand_id
1 'polypeptide(L)'
;MKKRLLYLILPIVTLILEALPYGAVCNFASGPNKIHRQTFSYFDLVPFGYANFAPLITAVLTCAILVLLVIYCFTGKPQIGCAARIVLCVCAVISLGPLAFGISYFSVTGALISASLIAELVLLHLAMKAPKAKPTE
;
A
#
# COMPACT_ATOMS: atom_id res chain seq x y z
N MET A 1 -8.07 -20.98 10.23
CA MET A 1 -8.58 -19.60 10.06
C MET A 1 -7.80 -18.56 10.87
N LYS A 2 -7.69 -18.69 12.21
CA LYS A 2 -7.02 -17.69 13.09
C LYS A 2 -5.62 -17.22 12.62
N LYS A 3 -4.75 -18.11 12.16
CA LYS A 3 -3.40 -17.74 11.69
C LYS A 3 -3.39 -16.86 10.43
N ARG A 4 -4.42 -16.94 9.57
CA ARG A 4 -4.48 -16.17 8.30
C ARG A 4 -5.04 -14.76 8.50
N LEU A 5 -5.86 -14.55 9.53
CA LEU A 5 -6.37 -13.20 9.87
C LEU A 5 -5.24 -12.21 10.20
N LEU A 6 -4.06 -12.70 10.59
CA LEU A 6 -2.88 -11.88 10.83
C LEU A 6 -2.42 -11.11 9.57
N TYR A 7 -2.66 -11.65 8.37
CA TYR A 7 -2.36 -10.96 7.10
C TYR A 7 -3.25 -9.75 6.84
N LEU A 8 -4.31 -9.54 7.64
CA LEU A 8 -5.15 -8.35 7.52
C LEU A 8 -4.61 -7.16 8.32
N ILE A 9 -3.67 -7.38 9.25
CA ILE A 9 -3.20 -6.33 10.15
C ILE A 9 -2.44 -5.25 9.38
N LEU A 10 -1.42 -5.62 8.60
CA LEU A 10 -0.65 -4.66 7.83
C LEU A 10 -1.48 -3.88 6.80
N PRO A 11 -2.35 -4.48 5.96
CA PRO A 11 -3.15 -3.70 5.01
C PRO A 11 -4.13 -2.76 5.72
N ILE A 12 -4.65 -3.11 6.91
CA ILE A 12 -5.46 -2.18 7.72
C ILE A 12 -4.60 -1.02 8.22
N VAL A 13 -3.40 -1.29 8.74
CA VAL A 13 -2.46 -0.24 9.17
C VAL A 13 -2.08 0.67 7.99
N THR A 14 -1.79 0.09 6.82
CA THR A 14 -1.49 0.83 5.59
C THR A 14 -2.65 1.74 5.20
N LEU A 15 -3.90 1.25 5.23
CA LEU A 15 -5.08 2.08 4.93
C LEU A 15 -5.26 3.23 5.91
N ILE A 16 -4.99 3.01 7.20
CA ILE A 16 -5.01 4.09 8.19
C ILE A 16 -3.96 5.15 7.85
N LEU A 17 -2.74 4.73 7.49
CA LEU A 17 -1.67 5.65 7.07
C LEU A 17 -2.03 6.42 5.79
N GLU A 18 -2.68 5.77 4.82
CA GLU A 18 -3.15 6.39 3.57
C GLU A 18 -4.29 7.41 3.81
N ALA A 19 -5.15 7.14 4.79
CA ALA A 19 -6.24 8.03 5.18
C ALA A 19 -5.75 9.29 5.93
N LEU A 20 -4.58 9.23 6.57
CA LEU A 20 -4.02 10.39 7.27
C LEU A 20 -3.59 11.50 6.28
N PRO A 21 -3.75 12.79 6.64
CA PRO A 21 -3.38 13.92 5.79
C PRO A 21 -1.87 14.19 5.76
N TYR A 22 -1.05 13.15 5.91
CA TYR A 22 0.41 13.22 6.00
C TYR A 22 1.11 12.42 4.89
N GLY A 23 0.35 11.72 4.05
CA GLY A 23 0.86 10.82 3.02
C GLY A 23 1.31 11.57 1.77
N ALA A 24 0.37 12.09 1.00
CA ALA A 24 0.63 12.63 -0.34
C ALA A 24 1.22 14.03 -0.22
N VAL A 25 2.32 14.32 -0.91
CA VAL A 25 2.96 15.64 -0.86
C VAL A 25 2.69 16.40 -2.15
N CYS A 26 2.26 17.65 -2.01
CA CYS A 26 2.21 18.61 -3.09
C CYS A 26 3.03 19.84 -2.74
N ASN A 27 3.83 20.30 -3.70
CA ASN A 27 4.69 21.46 -3.58
C ASN A 27 4.10 22.56 -4.46
N PHE A 28 3.44 23.55 -3.85
CA PHE A 28 2.78 24.64 -4.57
C PHE A 28 3.70 25.84 -4.70
N ALA A 29 3.66 26.52 -5.85
CA ALA A 29 4.35 27.79 -6.01
C ALA A 29 3.58 28.90 -5.29
N SER A 30 4.25 29.63 -4.40
CA SER A 30 3.67 30.78 -3.66
C SER A 30 4.39 32.10 -3.95
N GLY A 31 5.24 32.13 -4.99
CA GLY A 31 6.01 33.29 -5.43
C GLY A 31 7.33 32.88 -6.08
N PRO A 32 8.18 33.85 -6.48
CA PRO A 32 9.50 33.56 -7.05
C PRO A 32 10.34 32.76 -6.04
N ASN A 33 10.74 31.55 -6.41
CA ASN A 33 11.53 30.62 -5.57
C ASN A 33 10.91 30.24 -4.21
N LYS A 34 9.60 30.46 -4.01
CA LYS A 34 8.90 30.06 -2.78
C LYS A 34 7.99 28.88 -3.06
N ILE A 35 8.32 27.75 -2.46
CA ILE A 35 7.51 26.53 -2.51
C ILE A 35 6.81 26.37 -1.16
N HIS A 36 5.49 26.23 -1.20
CA HIS A 36 4.68 25.85 -0.06
C HIS A 36 4.36 24.36 -0.15
N ARG A 37 4.98 23.58 0.74
CA ARG A 37 4.77 22.13 0.84
C ARG A 37 3.54 21.84 1.68
N GLN A 38 2.57 21.14 1.12
CA GLN A 38 1.38 20.66 1.82
C GLN A 38 1.29 19.13 1.71
N THR A 39 0.71 18.52 2.73
CA THR A 39 0.44 17.08 2.76
C THR A 39 -1.05 16.80 2.78
N PHE A 40 -1.43 15.73 2.09
CA PHE A 40 -2.82 15.32 1.91
C PHE A 40 -2.95 13.82 2.19
N SER A 41 -4.20 13.37 2.33
CA SER A 41 -4.49 11.93 2.31
C SER A 41 -4.24 11.38 0.90
N TYR A 42 -3.90 10.09 0.80
CA TYR A 42 -3.85 9.40 -0.49
C TYR A 42 -5.24 9.32 -1.15
N PHE A 43 -6.33 9.44 -0.39
CA PHE A 43 -7.70 9.50 -0.91
C PHE A 43 -8.14 10.89 -1.38
N ASP A 44 -7.33 11.92 -1.13
CA ASP A 44 -7.63 13.26 -1.61
C ASP A 44 -7.42 13.35 -3.13
N LEU A 45 -8.30 14.08 -3.81
CA LEU A 45 -8.22 14.30 -5.25
C LEU A 45 -7.31 15.49 -5.60
N VAL A 46 -6.92 16.31 -4.63
CA VAL A 46 -6.00 17.44 -4.85
C VAL A 46 -4.65 16.96 -5.42
N PRO A 47 -3.93 15.98 -4.83
CA PRO A 47 -2.70 15.47 -5.42
C PRO A 47 -2.86 14.92 -6.84
N PHE A 48 -3.99 14.25 -7.10
CA PHE A 48 -4.33 13.73 -8.43
C PHE A 48 -4.49 14.86 -9.46
N GLY A 49 -5.18 15.95 -9.10
CA GLY A 49 -5.31 17.14 -9.93
C GLY A 49 -3.99 17.83 -10.26
N TYR A 50 -2.97 17.67 -9.41
CA TYR A 50 -1.61 18.17 -9.60
C TYR A 50 -0.65 17.12 -10.19
N ALA A 51 -1.18 16.11 -10.89
CA ALA A 51 -0.44 15.03 -11.55
C ALA A 51 0.36 14.09 -10.64
N ASN A 52 0.21 14.20 -9.31
CA ASN A 52 0.72 13.20 -8.37
C ASN A 52 -0.32 12.08 -8.22
N PHE A 53 -0.40 11.23 -9.24
CA PHE A 53 -1.42 10.16 -9.33
C PHE A 53 -1.13 8.95 -8.45
N ALA A 54 0.15 8.70 -8.15
CA ALA A 54 0.60 7.52 -7.44
C ALA A 54 -0.12 7.30 -6.09
N PRO A 55 -0.27 8.31 -5.20
CA PRO A 55 -1.00 8.17 -3.94
C PRO A 55 -2.41 7.56 -4.08
N LEU A 56 -3.24 8.09 -4.97
CA LEU A 56 -4.62 7.63 -5.14
C LEU A 56 -4.67 6.21 -5.70
N ILE A 57 -3.83 5.91 -6.69
CA ILE A 57 -3.75 4.57 -7.27
C ILE A 57 -3.28 3.56 -6.21
N THR A 58 -2.28 3.92 -5.39
CA THR A 58 -1.82 3.09 -4.27
C THR A 58 -2.96 2.80 -3.30
N ALA A 59 -3.70 3.81 -2.84
CA ALA A 59 -4.81 3.61 -1.90
C ALA A 59 -5.93 2.71 -2.45
N VAL A 60 -6.31 2.89 -3.72
CA VAL A 60 -7.30 2.03 -4.39
C VAL A 60 -6.80 0.58 -4.48
N LEU A 61 -5.53 0.37 -4.81
CA LEU A 61 -4.93 -0.97 -4.84
C LEU A 61 -4.85 -1.58 -3.43
N THR A 62 -4.54 -0.80 -2.40
CA THR A 62 -4.54 -1.28 -1.00
C THR A 62 -5.93 -1.77 -0.58
N CYS A 63 -7.00 -1.06 -0.97
CA CYS A 63 -8.37 -1.55 -0.79
C CYS A 63 -8.62 -2.89 -1.51
N ALA A 64 -8.19 -3.02 -2.77
CA ALA A 64 -8.34 -4.26 -3.53
C ALA A 64 -7.54 -5.43 -2.90
N ILE A 65 -6.33 -5.17 -2.42
CA ILE A 65 -5.48 -6.12 -1.71
C ILE A 65 -6.18 -6.60 -0.43
N LEU A 66 -6.74 -5.68 0.36
CA LEU A 66 -7.47 -6.04 1.57
C LEU A 66 -8.63 -6.98 1.25
N VAL A 67 -9.43 -6.67 0.23
CA VAL A 67 -10.55 -7.53 -0.20
C VAL A 67 -10.04 -8.91 -0.65
N LEU A 68 -8.98 -8.97 -1.46
CA LEU A 68 -8.39 -10.24 -1.90
C LEU A 68 -7.85 -11.07 -0.72
N LEU A 69 -7.21 -10.43 0.25
CA LEU A 69 -6.70 -11.09 1.45
C LEU A 69 -7.83 -11.59 2.35
N VAL A 70 -8.91 -10.83 2.50
CA VAL A 70 -10.13 -11.28 3.20
C VAL A 70 -10.69 -12.53 2.51
N ILE A 71 -10.88 -12.50 1.19
CA ILE A 71 -11.38 -13.66 0.44
C ILE A 71 -10.40 -14.85 0.56
N TYR A 72 -9.10 -14.62 0.51
CA TYR A 72 -8.08 -15.66 0.71
C TYR A 72 -8.14 -16.26 2.12
N CYS A 73 -8.38 -15.45 3.16
CA CYS A 73 -8.53 -15.92 4.53
C CYS A 73 -9.71 -16.89 4.70
N PHE A 74 -10.84 -16.60 4.05
CA PHE A 74 -12.04 -17.43 4.09
C PHE A 74 -11.96 -18.67 3.20
N THR A 75 -11.50 -18.51 1.96
CA THR A 75 -11.52 -19.59 0.96
C THR A 75 -10.28 -20.47 0.99
N GLY A 76 -9.13 -19.93 1.43
CA GLY A 76 -7.84 -20.61 1.40
C GLY A 76 -7.33 -20.98 0.01
N LYS A 77 -7.97 -20.51 -1.06
CA LYS A 77 -7.63 -20.86 -2.44
C LYS A 77 -6.26 -20.26 -2.82
N PRO A 78 -5.27 -21.07 -3.24
CA PRO A 78 -3.93 -20.58 -3.56
C PRO A 78 -3.92 -19.59 -4.73
N GLN A 79 -4.88 -19.70 -5.66
CA GLN A 79 -5.05 -18.77 -6.79
C GLN A 79 -5.29 -17.33 -6.31
N ILE A 80 -6.08 -17.15 -5.25
CA ILE A 80 -6.41 -15.83 -4.69
C ILE A 80 -5.21 -15.24 -3.97
N GLY A 81 -4.46 -16.06 -3.22
CA GLY A 81 -3.19 -15.63 -2.63
C GLY A 81 -2.15 -15.23 -3.68
N CYS A 82 -2.09 -15.96 -4.81
CA CYS A 82 -1.22 -15.59 -5.92
C CYS A 82 -1.63 -14.25 -6.55
N ALA A 83 -2.94 -14.04 -6.79
CA ALA A 83 -3.46 -12.77 -7.28
C ALA A 83 -3.15 -11.62 -6.33
N ALA A 84 -3.43 -11.78 -5.03
CA ALA A 84 -3.10 -10.79 -4.00
C ALA A 84 -1.61 -10.42 -4.01
N ARG A 85 -0.72 -11.42 -4.14
CA ARG A 85 0.73 -11.20 -4.23
C ARG A 85 1.13 -10.39 -5.46
N ILE A 86 0.54 -10.66 -6.62
CA ILE A 86 0.83 -9.91 -7.85
C ILE A 86 0.38 -8.45 -7.71
N VAL A 87 -0.86 -8.23 -7.25
CA VAL A 87 -1.41 -6.89 -7.04
C VAL A 87 -0.58 -6.12 -6.02
N LEU A 88 -0.16 -6.77 -4.94
CA LEU A 88 0.68 -6.18 -3.90
C LEU A 88 2.08 -5.81 -4.41
N CYS A 89 2.69 -6.61 -5.28
CA CYS A 89 3.96 -6.28 -5.93
C CYS A 89 3.83 -5.00 -6.78
N VAL A 90 2.77 -4.92 -7.61
CA VAL A 90 2.48 -3.73 -8.43
C VAL A 90 2.21 -2.51 -7.55
N CYS A 91 1.40 -2.66 -6.50
CA CYS A 91 1.09 -1.61 -5.54
C CYS A 91 2.34 -1.07 -4.83
N ALA A 92 3.24 -1.95 -4.40
CA ALA A 92 4.50 -1.56 -3.76
C ALA A 92 5.36 -0.70 -4.69
N VAL A 93 5.48 -1.06 -5.96
CA VAL A 93 6.21 -0.26 -6.96
C VAL A 93 5.53 1.10 -7.18
N ILE A 94 4.21 1.13 -7.35
CA ILE A 94 3.45 2.38 -7.56
C ILE A 94 3.56 3.31 -6.34
N SER A 95 3.60 2.76 -5.12
CA SER A 95 3.72 3.56 -3.88
C SER A 95 5.00 4.40 -3.83
N LEU A 96 6.05 3.99 -4.55
CA LEU A 96 7.30 4.73 -4.68
C LEU A 96 7.26 5.78 -5.82
N GLY A 97 6.18 5.82 -6.60
CA GLY A 97 5.97 6.74 -7.71
C GLY A 97 6.24 8.22 -7.40
N PRO A 98 5.88 8.77 -6.22
CA PRO A 98 6.18 10.17 -5.91
C PRO A 98 7.69 10.50 -5.92
N LEU A 99 8.57 9.51 -5.74
CA LEU A 99 10.03 9.72 -5.83
C LEU A 99 10.50 10.09 -7.24
N ALA A 100 9.72 9.81 -8.28
CA ALA A 100 10.01 10.26 -9.64
C ALA A 100 10.00 11.80 -9.75
N PHE A 101 9.25 12.49 -8.88
CA PHE A 101 9.25 13.96 -8.77
C PHE A 101 10.38 14.49 -7.86
N GLY A 102 11.10 13.60 -7.18
CA GLY A 102 12.17 13.93 -6.24
C GLY A 102 11.81 13.67 -4.77
N ILE A 103 12.83 13.63 -3.90
CA ILE A 103 12.68 13.29 -2.47
C ILE A 103 11.77 14.28 -1.73
N SER A 104 11.69 15.54 -2.19
CA SER A 104 10.80 16.56 -1.64
C SER A 104 9.31 16.27 -1.81
N TYR A 105 8.94 15.32 -2.69
CA TYR A 105 7.56 14.86 -2.92
C TYR A 105 7.24 13.56 -2.20
N PHE A 106 8.19 13.02 -1.43
CA PHE A 106 8.01 11.80 -0.66
C PHE A 106 7.99 12.12 0.84
N SER A 107 6.93 11.68 1.54
CA SER A 107 6.77 11.90 2.97
C SER A 107 7.29 10.71 3.77
N VAL A 108 7.51 10.93 5.08
CA VAL A 108 7.79 9.83 6.02
C VAL A 108 6.61 8.84 6.06
N THR A 109 5.38 9.33 6.04
CA THR A 109 4.17 8.49 5.97
C THR A 109 4.13 7.66 4.69
N GLY A 110 4.51 8.25 3.54
CA GLY A 110 4.66 7.53 2.27
C GLY A 110 5.71 6.43 2.36
N ALA A 111 6.85 6.68 3.01
CA ALA A 111 7.86 5.67 3.26
C ALA A 111 7.34 4.52 4.15
N LEU A 112 6.57 4.83 5.20
CA LEU A 112 5.94 3.84 6.06
C LEU A 112 4.90 3.00 5.32
N ILE A 113 4.11 3.61 4.43
CA ILE A 113 3.16 2.92 3.54
C ILE A 113 3.91 1.93 2.65
N SER A 114 4.95 2.37 1.94
CA SER A 114 5.76 1.50 1.08
C SER A 114 6.42 0.36 1.86
N ALA A 115 6.97 0.65 3.05
CA ALA A 115 7.57 -0.37 3.91
C ALA A 115 6.53 -1.41 4.38
N SER A 116 5.33 -0.96 4.75
CA SER A 116 4.22 -1.84 5.16
C SER A 116 3.78 -2.76 4.01
N LEU A 117 3.64 -2.23 2.79
CA LEU A 117 3.31 -3.01 1.59
C LEU A 117 4.38 -4.05 1.26
N ILE A 118 5.67 -3.69 1.38
CA ILE A 118 6.78 -4.62 1.17
C ILE A 118 6.81 -5.71 2.26
N ALA A 119 6.57 -5.35 3.52
CA ALA A 119 6.50 -6.31 4.61
C ALA A 119 5.36 -7.31 4.39
N GLU A 120 4.17 -6.83 4.00
CA GLU A 120 3.04 -7.70 3.65
C GLU A 120 3.38 -8.60 2.46
N LEU A 121 4.10 -8.09 1.46
CA LEU A 121 4.52 -8.88 0.29
C LEU A 121 5.43 -10.04 0.70
N VAL A 122 6.40 -9.76 1.56
CA VAL A 122 7.32 -10.77 2.10
C VAL A 122 6.55 -11.78 2.93
N LEU A 123 5.67 -11.34 3.84
CA LEU A 123 4.87 -12.22 4.69
C LEU A 123 3.98 -13.16 3.86
N LEU A 124 3.27 -12.62 2.86
CA LEU A 124 2.42 -13.42 1.97
C LEU A 124 3.25 -14.38 1.12
N HIS A 125 4.42 -13.95 0.62
CA HIS A 125 5.32 -14.82 -0.15
C HIS A 125 5.83 -16.00 0.69
N LEU A 126 6.27 -15.74 1.93
CA LEU A 126 6.74 -16.77 2.85
C LEU A 126 5.61 -17.73 3.25
N ALA A 127 4.42 -17.20 3.51
CA ALA A 127 3.23 -17.99 3.84
C ALA A 127 2.84 -18.97 2.72
N MET A 128 2.98 -18.56 1.46
CA MET A 128 2.69 -19.42 0.31
C MET A 128 3.80 -20.43 0.01
N LYS A 129 5.04 -20.16 0.42
CA LYS A 129 6.18 -21.07 0.26
C LYS A 129 6.26 -22.14 1.37
N ALA A 130 5.64 -21.90 2.52
CA ALA A 130 5.67 -22.84 3.64
C ALA A 130 5.07 -24.20 3.23
N PRO A 131 5.75 -25.33 3.51
CA PRO A 131 5.24 -26.65 3.21
C PRO A 131 3.92 -26.88 3.97
N LYS A 132 2.90 -27.42 3.29
CA LYS A 132 1.66 -27.83 3.96
C LYS A 132 2.03 -28.86 5.03
N ALA A 133 1.93 -28.48 6.31
CA ALA A 133 2.08 -29.43 7.39
C ALA A 133 1.12 -30.60 7.16
N LYS A 134 1.65 -31.83 7.17
CA LYS A 134 0.84 -33.05 7.07
C LYS A 134 -0.26 -33.00 8.14
N PRO A 135 -1.50 -33.41 7.82
CA PRO A 135 -2.49 -33.64 8.86
C PRO A 135 -1.91 -34.71 9.79
N THR A 136 -1.79 -34.40 11.07
CA THR A 136 -1.61 -35.42 12.11
C THR A 136 -2.88 -36.28 12.10
N GLU A 137 -2.68 -37.57 11.81
CA GLU A 137 -3.68 -38.64 11.84
C GLU A 137 -4.38 -38.74 13.20
#